data_AF-A0A832H088-F1
#
_entry.id   AF-A0A832H088-F1
#
_cell.length_a   1.000
_cell.length_b   1.000
_cell.length_c   1.000
_cell.angle_alpha   90.00
_cell.angle_beta   90.00
_cell.angle_gamma   90.00
#
_symmetry.space_group_name_H-M   'P 1'
#
loop_
_entity.id
_entity.type
_entity.pdbx_description
1 polymer ?
#
loop_
_entity_poly.entity_id
_entity_poly.type
_entity_poly.pdbx_seq_one_letter_code
_entity_poly.pdbx_strand_id
1 'polypeptide(L)'
;MSFSSNRVKSLKFKRAAVASFVSASGGVGKTKLSLMLAYHLRKSGHRVLFIDLDPTAGASLTVFSEEEYDERMRNRSTLSDALDQYLKGAIVEPRSVIGLAKVGDALVEFVAPGERLISVVDDLWIE
;
A
#
# COMPACT_ATOMS: atom_id res chain seq x y z
N MET A 1 -47.21 6.02 -14.00
CA MET A 1 -46.46 6.41 -12.78
C MET A 1 -45.00 6.57 -13.17
N SER A 2 -44.51 7.81 -13.24
CA SER A 2 -43.12 8.11 -13.59
C SER A 2 -42.26 7.97 -12.32
N PHE A 3 -41.40 6.95 -12.27
CA PHE A 3 -40.35 6.87 -11.27
C PHE A 3 -39.26 7.88 -11.66
N SER A 4 -39.27 9.03 -10.98
CA SER A 4 -38.17 9.99 -11.01
C SER A 4 -36.91 9.29 -10.50
N SER A 5 -35.99 9.00 -11.41
CA SER A 5 -34.65 8.51 -11.09
C SER A 5 -33.91 9.61 -10.33
N ASN A 6 -33.91 9.49 -9.00
CA ASN A 6 -33.00 10.23 -8.13
C ASN A 6 -31.58 9.84 -8.50
N ARG A 7 -31.00 10.61 -9.43
CA ARG A 7 -29.61 10.53 -9.84
C ARG A 7 -28.77 10.79 -8.59
N VAL A 8 -28.18 9.74 -8.03
CA VAL A 8 -27.21 9.81 -6.93
C VAL A 8 -26.21 10.89 -7.32
N LYS A 9 -26.16 11.97 -6.53
CA LYS A 9 -25.20 13.06 -6.74
C LYS A 9 -23.80 12.44 -6.76
N SER A 10 -23.11 12.54 -7.90
CA SER A 10 -21.72 12.14 -8.05
C SER A 10 -20.89 12.81 -6.94
N LEU A 11 -20.44 12.01 -5.96
CA LEU A 11 -19.45 12.49 -4.99
C LEU A 11 -18.14 12.74 -5.74
N LYS A 12 -17.76 14.02 -5.85
CA LYS A 12 -16.43 14.40 -6.32
C LYS A 12 -15.40 14.06 -5.24
N PHE A 13 -14.82 12.87 -5.30
CA PHE A 13 -13.65 12.54 -4.48
C PHE A 13 -12.46 13.41 -4.90
N LYS A 14 -11.77 14.04 -3.95
CA LYS A 14 -10.45 14.62 -4.23
C LYS A 14 -9.53 13.48 -4.66
N ARG A 15 -8.93 13.60 -5.86
CA ARG A 15 -7.93 12.64 -6.34
C ARG A 15 -6.73 12.64 -5.40
N ALA A 16 -6.25 11.46 -5.05
CA ALA A 16 -4.97 11.32 -4.35
C ALA A 16 -3.83 11.74 -5.31
N ALA A 17 -2.83 12.45 -4.80
CA ALA A 17 -1.57 12.62 -5.50
C ALA A 17 -0.73 11.36 -5.28
N VAL A 18 -0.14 10.81 -6.35
CA VAL A 18 0.68 9.60 -6.30
C VAL A 18 2.12 9.98 -6.64
N ALA A 19 3.07 9.56 -5.80
CA ALA A 19 4.50 9.73 -6.01
C ALA A 19 5.17 8.36 -5.99
N SER A 20 5.75 7.94 -7.12
CA SER A 20 6.42 6.65 -7.28
C SER A 20 7.93 6.84 -7.25
N PHE A 21 8.63 6.04 -6.43
CA PHE A 21 10.07 6.05 -6.32
C PHE A 21 10.65 4.83 -7.04
N VAL A 22 11.21 5.04 -8.23
CA VAL A 22 11.73 3.98 -9.09
C VAL A 22 13.22 4.24 -9.36
N SER A 23 14.08 3.21 -9.35
CA SER A 23 15.41 3.33 -9.96
C SER A 23 15.91 1.99 -10.47
N ALA A 24 16.82 2.07 -11.44
CA ALA A 24 17.51 0.93 -12.04
C ALA A 24 18.72 0.44 -11.21
N SER A 25 19.13 1.17 -10.16
CA SER A 25 20.31 0.89 -9.36
C SER A 25 20.01 0.75 -7.86
N GLY A 26 20.65 -0.22 -7.21
CA GLY A 26 20.61 -0.39 -5.75
C GLY A 26 21.33 0.74 -5.02
N GLY A 27 20.91 1.04 -3.79
CA GLY A 27 21.65 1.95 -2.90
C GLY A 27 21.47 3.47 -3.11
N VAL A 28 20.68 3.93 -4.08
CA VAL A 28 20.49 5.38 -4.36
C VAL A 28 19.57 6.12 -3.36
N GLY A 29 19.15 5.46 -2.28
CA GLY A 29 18.38 6.09 -1.19
C GLY A 29 16.87 6.18 -1.39
N LYS A 30 16.29 5.49 -2.39
CA LYS A 30 14.83 5.50 -2.68
C LYS A 30 13.96 5.29 -1.45
N THR A 31 14.18 4.18 -0.74
CA THR A 31 13.43 3.77 0.44
C THR A 31 13.46 4.84 1.53
N LYS A 32 14.65 5.43 1.76
CA LYS A 32 14.81 6.46 2.78
C LYS A 32 14.13 7.76 2.36
N LEU A 33 14.27 8.19 1.11
CA LEU A 33 13.61 9.37 0.57
C LEU A 33 12.08 9.23 0.57
N SER A 34 11.54 8.06 0.21
CA SER A 34 10.11 7.81 0.21
C SER A 34 9.54 7.83 1.64
N LEU A 35 10.23 7.22 2.61
CA LEU A 35 9.83 7.26 4.02
C LEU A 35 9.90 8.69 4.59
N MET A 36 10.95 9.45 4.26
CA MET A 36 11.07 10.85 4.67
C MET A 36 9.97 11.73 4.07
N LEU A 37 9.60 11.51 2.80
CA LEU A 37 8.49 12.23 2.18
C LEU A 37 7.17 11.91 2.90
N ALA A 38 6.90 10.62 3.16
CA ALA A 38 5.70 10.19 3.88
C ALA A 38 5.63 10.80 5.29
N TYR A 39 6.76 10.81 6.01
CA TYR A 39 6.91 11.47 7.29
C TYR A 39 6.52 12.95 7.21
N HIS A 40 7.16 13.71 6.33
CA HIS A 40 6.92 15.15 6.22
C HIS A 40 5.48 15.47 5.81
N LEU A 41 4.92 14.75 4.83
CA LEU A 41 3.52 14.93 4.42
C LEU A 41 2.56 14.67 5.59
N ARG A 42 2.82 13.61 6.36
CA ARG A 42 2.01 13.25 7.53
C ARG A 42 2.10 14.30 8.64
N LYS A 43 3.30 14.83 8.90
CA LYS A 43 3.53 15.94 9.86
C LYS A 43 2.87 17.24 9.40
N SER A 44 2.74 17.46 8.09
CA SER A 44 2.01 18.59 7.51
C SER A 44 0.49 18.40 7.45
N GLY A 45 -0.06 17.36 8.12
CA GLY A 45 -1.51 17.15 8.22
C GLY A 45 -2.15 16.42 7.04
N HIS A 46 -1.36 15.87 6.11
CA HIS A 46 -1.89 15.09 4.99
C HIS A 46 -2.19 13.65 5.42
N ARG A 47 -3.22 13.07 4.81
CA ARG A 47 -3.43 11.62 4.83
C ARG A 47 -2.42 10.99 3.86
N VAL A 48 -1.70 9.98 4.34
CA VAL A 48 -0.63 9.33 3.58
C VAL A 48 -0.82 7.83 3.70
N LEU A 49 -0.90 7.17 2.54
CA LEU A 49 -0.79 5.73 2.39
C LEU A 49 0.56 5.45 1.73
N PHE A 50 1.42 4.71 2.41
CA PHE A 50 2.67 4.21 1.88
C PHE A 50 2.45 2.76 1.39
N ILE A 51 2.85 2.48 0.15
CA ILE A 51 2.77 1.12 -0.42
C ILE A 51 4.19 0.71 -0.77
N ASP A 52 4.68 -0.32 -0.08
CA ASP A 52 5.98 -0.91 -0.36
C ASP A 52 5.83 -1.94 -1.48
N LEU A 53 6.36 -1.60 -2.67
CA LEU A 53 6.34 -2.43 -3.87
C LEU A 53 7.68 -3.13 -4.12
N ASP A 54 8.63 -3.05 -3.18
CA ASP A 54 9.92 -3.73 -3.29
C ASP A 54 9.78 -5.16 -2.72
N PRO A 55 10.02 -6.22 -3.51
CA PRO A 55 9.97 -7.60 -3.00
C PRO A 55 10.91 -7.89 -1.85
N THR A 56 11.98 -7.10 -1.69
CA THR A 56 12.91 -7.22 -0.56
C THR A 56 12.38 -6.59 0.72
N ALA A 57 11.21 -5.94 0.67
CA ALA A 57 10.51 -5.33 1.81
C ALA A 57 11.34 -4.29 2.56
N GLY A 58 12.31 -3.65 1.90
CA GLY A 58 13.26 -2.75 2.58
C GLY A 58 12.60 -1.58 3.32
N ALA A 59 11.47 -1.06 2.82
CA ALA A 59 10.73 -0.02 3.54
C ALA A 59 9.97 -0.61 4.74
N SER A 60 9.27 -1.73 4.54
CA SER A 60 8.50 -2.43 5.55
C SER A 60 9.36 -2.86 6.75
N LEU A 61 10.50 -3.50 6.49
CA LEU A 61 11.45 -3.95 7.51
C LEU A 61 12.16 -2.79 8.23
N THR A 62 12.09 -1.57 7.69
CA THR A 62 12.60 -0.37 8.37
C THR A 62 11.61 0.17 9.41
N VAL A 63 10.30 -0.05 9.22
CA VAL A 63 9.25 0.63 9.99
C VAL A 63 8.43 -0.29 10.90
N PHE A 64 8.45 -1.59 10.64
CA PHE A 64 7.83 -2.61 11.48
C PHE A 64 8.87 -3.34 12.30
N SER A 65 8.48 -3.82 13.49
CA SER A 65 9.24 -4.87 14.17
C SER A 65 9.14 -6.18 13.40
N GLU A 66 10.02 -7.12 13.72
CA GLU A 66 9.97 -8.48 13.17
C GLU A 66 8.63 -9.14 13.49
N GLU A 67 8.15 -9.01 14.73
CA GLU A 67 6.86 -9.55 15.16
C GLU A 67 5.68 -8.93 14.40
N GLU A 68 5.66 -7.60 14.23
CA GLU A 68 4.61 -6.91 13.47
C GLU A 68 4.60 -7.35 12.00
N TYR A 69 5.78 -7.55 11.41
CA TYR A 69 5.91 -8.00 10.03
C TYR A 69 5.47 -9.46 9.86
N ASP A 70 5.87 -10.35 10.77
CA ASP A 70 5.49 -11.77 10.79
C ASP A 70 3.99 -11.97 11.06
N GLU A 71 3.40 -11.18 11.96
CA GLU A 71 1.97 -11.15 12.16
C GLU A 71 1.22 -10.82 10.87
N ARG A 72 1.74 -9.89 10.06
CA ARG A 72 1.11 -9.56 8.77
C ARG A 72 1.15 -10.71 7.78
N MET A 73 2.25 -11.46 7.72
CA MET A 73 2.38 -12.66 6.88
C MET A 73 1.39 -13.74 7.33
N ARG A 74 1.36 -14.04 8.63
CA ARG A 74 0.44 -15.02 9.22
C ARG A 74 -1.02 -14.65 8.97
N ASN A 75 -1.35 -13.37 9.10
CA ASN A 75 -2.71 -12.86 8.90
C ASN A 75 -3.09 -12.66 7.43
N ARG A 76 -2.17 -12.93 6.48
CA ARG A 76 -2.38 -12.72 5.04
C ARG A 76 -2.84 -11.30 4.71
N SER A 77 -2.23 -10.32 5.38
CA SER A 77 -2.61 -8.90 5.33
C SER A 77 -1.60 -8.07 4.52
N THR A 78 -1.13 -8.63 3.41
CA THR A 78 -0.10 -8.04 2.55
C THR A 78 -0.63 -7.71 1.16
N LEU A 79 0.09 -6.88 0.41
CA LEU A 79 -0.25 -6.56 -0.97
C LEU A 79 -0.36 -7.83 -1.83
N SER A 80 0.60 -8.75 -1.70
CA SER A 80 0.59 -10.01 -2.45
C SER A 80 -0.67 -10.85 -2.17
N ASP A 81 -1.18 -10.83 -0.94
CA ASP A 81 -2.41 -11.56 -0.60
C ASP A 81 -3.67 -10.88 -1.13
N ALA A 82 -3.70 -9.54 -1.15
CA ALA A 82 -4.76 -8.79 -1.81
C ALA A 82 -4.79 -9.05 -3.32
N LEU A 83 -3.63 -8.96 -3.98
CA LEU A 83 -3.53 -9.19 -5.42
C LEU A 83 -3.87 -10.64 -5.81
N ASP A 84 -3.40 -11.62 -5.03
CA ASP A 84 -3.75 -13.04 -5.23
C ASP A 84 -5.26 -13.30 -5.09
N GLN A 85 -5.92 -12.66 -4.11
CA GLN A 85 -7.38 -12.72 -3.98
C GLN A 85 -8.08 -12.10 -5.19
N TYR A 86 -7.60 -10.94 -5.65
CA TYR A 86 -8.14 -10.25 -6.82
C TYR A 86 -8.03 -11.11 -8.10
N LEU A 87 -6.86 -11.71 -8.36
CA LEU A 87 -6.65 -12.62 -9.49
C LEU A 87 -7.59 -13.84 -9.45
N LYS A 88 -7.95 -14.31 -8.25
CA LYS A 88 -8.92 -15.39 -8.04
C LYS A 88 -10.39 -14.95 -8.17
N GLY A 89 -10.64 -13.69 -8.54
CA GLY A 89 -11.98 -13.13 -8.69
C GLY A 89 -12.67 -12.79 -7.36
N ALA A 90 -11.95 -12.77 -6.24
CA ALA A 90 -12.51 -12.38 -4.95
C ALA A 90 -12.59 -10.86 -4.81
N ILE A 91 -13.59 -10.39 -4.06
CA ILE A 91 -13.70 -8.99 -3.66
C ILE A 91 -12.69 -8.72 -2.55
N VAL A 92 -11.75 -7.82 -2.79
CA VAL A 92 -10.74 -7.41 -1.82
C VAL A 92 -11.22 -6.17 -1.08
N GLU A 93 -11.32 -6.24 0.25
CA GLU A 93 -11.49 -5.06 1.10
C GLU A 93 -10.13 -4.37 1.28
N PRO A 94 -9.88 -3.16 0.73
CA PRO A 94 -8.56 -2.54 0.78
C PRO A 94 -8.00 -2.34 2.20
N ARG A 95 -8.89 -2.14 3.19
CA ARG A 95 -8.47 -1.97 4.58
C ARG A 95 -7.86 -3.21 5.21
N SER A 96 -8.10 -4.40 4.65
CA SER A 96 -7.58 -5.66 5.20
C SER A 96 -6.06 -5.78 5.15
N VAL A 97 -5.41 -5.00 4.28
CA VAL A 97 -3.94 -5.01 4.10
C VAL A 97 -3.25 -3.74 4.57
N ILE A 98 -4.02 -2.75 5.02
CA ILE A 98 -3.50 -1.50 5.58
C ILE A 98 -3.27 -1.70 7.07
N GLY A 99 -2.09 -1.35 7.54
CA GLY A 99 -1.87 -1.14 8.97
C GLY A 99 -1.04 0.11 9.23
N LEU A 100 -0.82 0.42 10.50
CA LEU A 100 -0.12 1.64 10.89
C LEU A 100 1.34 1.35 11.16
N ALA A 101 2.23 2.13 10.55
CA ALA A 101 3.66 2.09 10.80
C ALA A 101 4.11 3.41 11.43
N LYS A 102 5.06 3.32 12.36
CA LYS A 102 5.71 4.50 12.94
C LYS A 102 6.90 4.91 12.08
N VAL A 103 6.78 6.04 11.39
CA VAL A 103 7.89 6.66 10.66
C VAL A 103 8.35 7.87 11.47
N GLY A 104 9.50 7.76 12.14
CA GLY A 104 9.93 8.78 13.11
C GLY A 104 8.94 8.88 14.28
N ASP A 105 8.32 10.04 14.47
CA ASP A 105 7.25 10.27 15.45
C ASP A 105 5.84 10.32 14.83
N ALA A 106 5.70 10.03 13.54
CA ALA A 106 4.43 10.06 12.82
C ALA A 106 3.87 8.65 12.57
N LEU A 107 2.54 8.49 12.68
CA LEU A 107 1.85 7.26 12.26
C LEU A 107 1.37 7.39 10.81
N VAL A 108 1.82 6.47 9.97
CA VAL A 108 1.52 6.42 8.52
C VAL A 108 0.78 5.13 8.19
N GLU A 109 -0.26 5.22 7.37
CA GLU A 109 -0.93 4.02 6.83
C GLU A 109 0.02 3.33 5.84
N PHE A 110 0.16 2.02 5.95
CA PHE A 110 1.24 1.30 5.31
C PHE A 110 0.78 -0.08 4.84
N VAL A 111 1.13 -0.41 3.60
CA VAL A 111 0.90 -1.72 2.97
C VAL A 111 2.25 -2.38 2.70
N ALA A 112 2.45 -3.56 3.29
CA ALA A 112 3.64 -4.39 3.10
C ALA A 112 3.52 -5.25 1.82
N PRO A 113 4.64 -5.62 1.17
CA PRO A 113 4.62 -6.30 -0.13
C PRO A 113 4.07 -7.73 -0.03
N GLY A 114 4.53 -8.50 0.96
CA GLY A 114 4.23 -9.93 1.07
C GLY A 114 5.18 -10.83 0.27
N GLU A 115 5.34 -12.08 0.69
CA GLU A 115 6.33 -13.02 0.15
C GLU A 115 6.11 -13.40 -1.31
N ARG A 116 4.84 -13.37 -1.78
CA ARG A 116 4.48 -13.76 -3.14
C ARG A 116 4.40 -12.58 -4.11
N LEU A 117 4.95 -11.41 -3.75
CA LEU A 117 4.76 -10.22 -4.58
C LEU A 117 5.29 -10.42 -6.01
N ILE A 118 6.47 -11.03 -6.18
CA ILE A 118 7.05 -11.28 -7.51
C ILE A 118 6.12 -12.18 -8.33
N SER A 119 5.75 -13.34 -7.79
CA SER A 119 4.93 -14.32 -8.53
C SER A 119 3.57 -13.75 -8.93
N VAL A 120 2.91 -13.05 -8.01
CA VAL A 120 1.59 -12.47 -8.25
C VAL A 120 1.66 -11.33 -9.27
N VAL A 121 2.75 -10.57 -9.26
CA VAL A 121 3.00 -9.55 -10.29
C VAL A 121 3.25 -10.21 -11.64
N ASP A 122 4.08 -11.26 -11.71
CA ASP A 122 4.33 -11.98 -12.96
C ASP A 122 3.03 -12.54 -13.58
N ASP A 123 2.14 -13.10 -12.76
CA ASP A 123 0.83 -13.59 -13.21
C ASP A 123 -0.04 -12.47 -13.82
N LEU A 124 0.04 -11.23 -13.28
CA LEU A 124 -0.66 -10.06 -13.81
C LEU A 124 -0.12 -9.57 -15.16
N TRP A 125 1.14 -9.85 -15.49
CA TRP A 125 1.76 -9.41 -16.75
C TRP A 125 1.55 -10.37 -17.92
N ILE A 126 1.11 -11.60 -17.62
CA ILE A 126 0.92 -12.66 -18.62
C ILE A 126 -0.54 -12.73 -19.11
N GLU A 127 -1.46 -11.97 -18.49
CA GLU A 127 -2.81 -11.68 -19.03
C GLU A 127 -2.80 -10.65 -20.17
#